data_AF-A0A7S2BLX0-F1
#
_entry.id   AF-A0A7S2BLX0-F1
#
_cell.length_a   1.000
_cell.length_b   1.000
_cell.length_c   1.000
_cell.angle_alpha   90.00
_cell.angle_beta   90.00
_cell.angle_gamma   90.00
#
_symmetry.space_group_name_H-M   'P 1'
#
loop_
_entity.id
_entity.type
_entity.pdbx_description
1 polymer ?
#
loop_
_entity_poly.entity_id
_entity_poly.type
_entity_poly.pdbx_seq_one_letter_code
_entity_poly.pdbx_strand_id
1 'polypeptide(L)'
;YTYTYRLFYSDSPCRFQYLQLTSSATSVVGYLLYGAMCNRRRIRSVFLVTTLVGALAGLVWVPLSNVSLNASCVPLGSGSDARDGHTPCIDKYAYAVLATIIAGLFGTFASAPSTVLATESSPKDQKTIAYAVFLSVIDSGASAS
;
A
#
# COMPACT_ATOMS: atom_id res chain seq x y z
N TYR A 1 23.47 31.29 -5.77
CA TYR A 1 23.22 29.94 -5.22
C TYR A 1 21.72 29.69 -5.24
N THR A 2 21.24 29.04 -6.29
CA THR A 2 19.80 28.84 -6.56
C THR A 2 19.46 27.39 -6.25
N TYR A 3 19.07 27.11 -4.99
CA TYR A 3 18.70 25.77 -4.49
C TYR A 3 17.21 25.49 -4.69
N THR A 4 16.71 25.68 -5.91
CA THR A 4 15.29 25.55 -6.21
C THR A 4 15.07 24.49 -7.29
N TYR A 5 14.48 23.37 -6.88
CA TYR A 5 13.72 22.41 -7.70
C TYR A 5 14.45 21.44 -8.66
N ARG A 6 15.67 21.00 -8.37
CA ARG A 6 16.23 19.78 -9.03
C ARG A 6 15.90 18.45 -8.31
N LEU A 7 14.94 18.45 -7.39
CA LEU A 7 14.45 17.23 -6.69
C LEU A 7 13.70 16.24 -7.60
N PHE A 8 13.32 16.65 -8.82
CA PHE A 8 12.51 15.84 -9.73
C PHE A 8 13.21 15.46 -11.04
N TYR A 9 14.46 15.87 -11.25
CA TYR A 9 15.19 15.48 -12.46
C TYR A 9 15.91 14.13 -12.24
N SER A 10 15.83 13.29 -13.28
CA SER A 10 16.33 11.92 -13.48
C SER A 10 17.46 11.46 -12.54
N ASP A 11 17.32 10.25 -11.99
CA ASP A 11 18.39 9.45 -11.37
C ASP A 11 18.93 9.88 -10.00
N SER A 12 18.08 10.44 -9.12
CA SER A 12 18.45 10.65 -7.72
C SER A 12 18.06 9.47 -6.81
N PRO A 13 18.98 8.91 -5.99
CA PRO A 13 18.71 7.82 -5.05
C PRO A 13 17.64 8.17 -3.99
N CYS A 14 17.29 9.44 -3.87
CA CYS A 14 16.29 9.94 -2.94
C CYS A 14 14.85 9.51 -3.28
N ARG A 15 14.53 9.21 -4.55
CA ARG A 15 13.14 8.85 -4.95
C ARG A 15 12.61 7.61 -4.22
N PHE A 16 13.45 6.59 -4.04
CA PHE A 16 13.07 5.39 -3.29
C PHE A 16 12.86 5.68 -1.80
N GLN A 17 13.70 6.53 -1.20
CA GLN A 17 13.55 6.93 0.20
C GLN A 17 12.26 7.72 0.42
N TYR A 18 11.87 8.59 -0.52
CA TYR A 18 10.60 9.32 -0.43
C TYR A 18 9.38 8.40 -0.54
N LEU A 19 9.42 7.39 -1.41
CA LEU A 19 8.34 6.40 -1.49
C LEU A 19 8.22 5.62 -0.16
N GLN A 20 9.34 5.17 0.41
CA GLN A 20 9.34 4.47 1.70
C GLN A 20 8.82 5.36 2.85
N LEU A 21 9.25 6.62 2.90
CA LEU A 21 8.77 7.59 3.89
C LEU A 21 7.27 7.85 3.75
N THR A 22 6.80 8.01 2.50
CA THR A 22 5.38 8.21 2.19
C THR A 22 4.56 7.01 2.64
N SER A 23 5.01 5.79 2.33
CA SER A 23 4.37 4.55 2.76
C SER A 23 4.27 4.45 4.29
N SER A 24 5.36 4.78 4.98
CA SER A 24 5.42 4.73 6.45
C SER A 24 4.46 5.76 7.06
N ALA A 25 4.43 6.98 6.54
CA ALA A 25 3.56 8.04 7.00
C ALA A 25 2.08 7.70 6.80
N THR A 26 1.72 7.17 5.62
CA THR A 26 0.32 6.80 5.33
C THR A 26 -0.11 5.56 6.11
N SER A 27 0.81 4.65 6.42
CA SER A 27 0.55 3.51 7.32
C SER A 27 0.17 3.97 8.73
N VAL A 28 0.85 4.98 9.28
CA VAL A 28 0.48 5.54 10.60
C VAL A 28 -0.96 6.07 10.58
N VAL A 29 -1.33 6.79 9.52
CA VAL A 29 -2.72 7.28 9.33
C VAL A 29 -3.71 6.12 9.21
N GLY A 30 -3.35 5.07 8.47
CA GLY A 30 -4.15 3.85 8.32
C GLY A 30 -4.41 3.16 9.66
N TYR A 31 -3.41 2.99 10.52
CA TYR A 31 -3.59 2.42 11.86
C TYR A 31 -4.52 3.27 12.74
N LEU A 32 -4.40 4.60 12.70
CA LEU A 32 -5.28 5.50 13.45
C LEU A 32 -6.74 5.38 12.99
N LEU A 33 -6.97 5.32 11.67
CA LEU A 33 -8.30 5.11 11.10
C LEU A 33 -8.88 3.75 11.49
N TYR A 34 -8.06 2.70 11.45
CA TYR A 34 -8.47 1.35 11.86
C TYR A 34 -8.90 1.33 13.34
N GLY A 35 -8.09 1.91 14.23
CA GLY A 35 -8.41 2.02 15.64
C GLY A 35 -9.74 2.76 15.88
N ALA A 36 -9.96 3.88 15.18
CA ALA A 36 -11.21 4.63 15.26
C ALA A 36 -12.43 3.83 14.77
N MET A 37 -12.28 3.03 13.70
CA MET A 37 -13.34 2.17 13.18
C MET A 37 -13.70 1.02 14.13
N CYS A 38 -12.70 0.38 14.72
CA CYS A 38 -12.88 -0.70 15.69
C CYS A 38 -13.58 -0.23 16.97
N ASN A 39 -13.35 1.02 17.39
CA ASN A 39 -13.94 1.56 18.62
C ASN A 39 -15.44 1.88 18.50
N ARG A 40 -16.00 1.94 17.28
CA ARG A 40 -17.38 2.39 17.02
C ARG A 40 -18.31 1.34 16.40
N ARG A 41 -17.84 0.16 16.02
CA ARG A 41 -18.62 -0.80 15.19
C ARG A 41 -18.45 -2.26 15.60
N ARG A 42 -19.33 -3.12 15.06
CA ARG A 42 -19.20 -4.59 15.14
C ARG A 42 -17.88 -5.05 14.51
N ILE A 43 -16.97 -5.55 15.35
CA ILE A 43 -15.59 -5.94 14.99
C ILE A 43 -15.55 -6.87 13.76
N ARG A 44 -16.47 -7.84 13.67
CA ARG A 44 -16.54 -8.78 12.53
C ARG A 44 -16.82 -8.10 11.18
N SER A 45 -17.69 -7.09 11.15
CA SER A 45 -18.00 -6.34 9.93
C SER A 45 -16.85 -5.41 9.56
N VAL A 46 -16.19 -4.80 10.54
CA VAL A 46 -14.99 -3.98 10.31
C VAL A 46 -13.89 -4.84 9.69
N PHE A 47 -13.63 -6.02 10.26
CA PHE A 47 -12.66 -6.98 9.76
C PHE A 47 -12.86 -7.32 8.27
N LEU A 48 -14.09 -7.67 7.88
CA LEU A 48 -14.42 -8.05 6.51
C LEU A 48 -14.20 -6.87 5.55
N VAL A 49 -14.71 -5.69 5.92
CA VAL A 49 -14.57 -4.47 5.10
C VAL A 49 -13.10 -4.06 4.96
N THR A 50 -12.31 -4.07 6.04
CA THR A 50 -10.90 -3.66 6.00
C THR A 50 -10.07 -4.63 5.16
N THR A 51 -10.36 -5.93 5.23
CA THR A 51 -9.68 -6.96 4.43
C THR A 51 -10.00 -6.80 2.94
N LEU A 52 -11.26 -6.60 2.58
CA LEU A 52 -11.68 -6.35 1.19
C LEU A 52 -11.04 -5.08 0.62
N VAL A 53 -11.06 -3.99 1.39
CA VAL A 53 -10.46 -2.72 0.98
C VAL A 53 -8.95 -2.86 0.79
N GLY A 54 -8.26 -3.58 1.69
CA GLY A 54 -6.83 -3.89 1.56
C GLY A 54 -6.51 -4.71 0.31
N ALA A 55 -7.32 -5.73 0.00
CA ALA A 55 -7.14 -6.54 -1.21
C ALA A 55 -7.35 -5.72 -2.50
N LEU A 56 -8.39 -4.86 -2.52
CA LEU A 56 -8.66 -3.97 -3.66
C LEU A 56 -7.56 -2.92 -3.84
N ALA A 57 -7.00 -2.40 -2.75
CA ALA A 57 -5.86 -1.47 -2.79
C ALA A 57 -4.62 -2.10 -3.42
N GLY A 58 -4.40 -3.42 -3.25
CA GLY A 58 -3.34 -4.16 -3.92
C GLY A 58 -3.44 -4.16 -5.45
N LEU A 59 -4.67 -4.11 -6.00
CA LEU A 59 -4.88 -4.08 -7.46
C LEU A 59 -4.34 -2.81 -8.13
N VAL A 60 -4.15 -1.73 -7.35
CA VAL A 60 -3.57 -0.48 -7.86
C VAL A 60 -2.11 -0.66 -8.32
N TRP A 61 -1.43 -1.73 -7.90
CA TRP A 61 -0.07 -2.04 -8.35
C TRP A 61 -0.01 -2.82 -9.68
N VAL A 62 -1.12 -3.44 -10.11
CA VAL A 62 -1.14 -4.27 -11.33
C VAL A 62 -0.77 -3.48 -12.61
N PRO A 63 -1.19 -2.21 -12.78
CA PRO A 63 -0.75 -1.43 -13.94
C PRO A 63 0.76 -1.15 -13.94
N LEU A 64 1.39 -1.00 -12.76
CA LEU A 64 2.84 -0.78 -12.65
C LEU A 64 3.65 -2.01 -13.07
N SER A 65 3.17 -3.22 -12.79
CA SER A 65 3.88 -4.45 -13.16
C SER A 65 3.90 -4.71 -14.67
N ASN A 66 2.94 -4.14 -15.41
CA ASN A 66 2.77 -4.35 -16.86
C ASN A 66 3.40 -3.23 -17.71
N VAL A 67 3.92 -2.18 -17.09
CA VAL A 67 4.52 -1.04 -17.81
C VAL A 67 6.01 -1.28 -17.99
N SER A 68 6.48 -1.19 -19.24
CA SER A 68 7.90 -1.33 -19.59
C SER A 68 8.81 -0.48 -18.69
N LEU A 69 9.99 -0.99 -18.36
CA LEU A 69 10.99 -0.31 -17.55
C LEU A 69 11.32 1.10 -18.08
N ASN A 70 11.29 1.26 -19.41
CA ASN A 70 11.62 2.50 -20.11
C ASN A 70 10.44 3.43 -20.37
N ALA A 71 9.22 3.03 -20.00
CA ALA A 71 8.05 3.88 -20.18
C ALA A 71 7.99 4.96 -19.09
N SER A 72 7.80 6.22 -19.50
CA SER A 72 7.65 7.38 -18.62
C SER A 72 6.24 7.54 -18.06
N CYS A 73 5.26 6.81 -18.60
CA CYS A 73 3.86 6.98 -18.23
C CYS A 73 3.11 5.64 -18.14
N VAL A 74 2.06 5.62 -17.31
CA VAL A 74 1.12 4.51 -17.13
C VAL A 74 -0.19 4.86 -17.82
N PRO A 75 -0.73 4.03 -18.73
CA PRO A 75 -1.99 4.30 -19.40
C PRO A 75 -3.18 4.14 -18.44
N LEU A 76 -4.14 5.08 -18.48
CA LEU A 76 -5.33 5.10 -17.61
C LEU A 76 -6.57 4.41 -18.21
N GLY A 77 -6.41 3.55 -19.21
CA GLY A 77 -7.52 2.82 -19.81
C GLY A 77 -7.12 1.74 -20.82
N SER A 78 -7.99 0.75 -20.99
CA SER A 78 -7.91 -0.25 -22.08
C SER A 78 -8.53 0.36 -23.32
N GLY A 79 -7.73 0.58 -24.36
CA GLY A 79 -8.12 1.32 -25.55
C GLY A 79 -9.30 0.72 -26.31
N SER A 80 -10.47 1.31 -26.13
CA SER A 80 -11.58 1.30 -27.12
C SER A 80 -12.14 2.70 -27.39
N ASP A 81 -11.85 3.70 -26.53
CA ASP A 81 -12.32 5.09 -26.65
C ASP A 81 -11.21 6.09 -27.01
N ALA A 82 -10.14 5.63 -27.65
CA ALA A 82 -9.10 6.52 -28.19
C ALA A 82 -9.62 7.22 -29.46
N ARG A 83 -10.59 8.13 -29.31
CA ARG A 83 -11.23 8.84 -30.42
C ARG A 83 -10.28 9.77 -31.20
N ASP A 84 -9.12 10.13 -30.63
CA ASP A 84 -8.15 11.05 -31.24
C ASP A 84 -6.68 10.60 -31.14
N GLY A 85 -6.41 9.31 -30.90
CA GLY A 85 -5.04 8.79 -30.81
C GLY A 85 -4.24 9.24 -29.57
N HIS A 86 -4.84 10.01 -28.65
CA HIS A 86 -4.29 10.30 -27.32
C HIS A 86 -4.85 9.34 -26.27
N THR A 87 -4.00 8.46 -25.75
CA THR A 87 -4.34 7.65 -24.57
C THR A 87 -4.05 8.49 -23.32
N PRO A 88 -5.03 8.74 -22.43
CA PRO A 88 -4.74 9.43 -21.18
C PRO A 88 -3.73 8.61 -20.38
N CYS A 89 -2.64 9.26 -19.98
CA CYS A 89 -1.56 8.62 -19.25
C CYS A 89 -1.16 9.48 -18.05
N ILE A 90 -0.68 8.81 -17.00
CA ILE A 90 -0.17 9.44 -15.78
C ILE A 90 1.33 9.17 -15.68
N ASP A 91 2.10 10.15 -15.23
CA ASP A 91 3.54 9.95 -14.98
C ASP A 91 3.75 8.75 -14.05
N LYS A 92 4.68 7.87 -14.44
CA LYS A 92 4.98 6.63 -13.71
C LYS A 92 5.38 6.91 -12.26
N TYR A 93 6.11 7.99 -12.02
CA TYR A 93 6.48 8.36 -10.64
C TYR A 93 5.27 8.85 -9.84
N ALA A 94 4.44 9.73 -10.41
CA ALA A 94 3.22 10.19 -9.77
C ALA A 94 2.27 9.03 -9.43
N TYR A 95 2.14 8.06 -10.36
CA TYR A 95 1.35 6.86 -10.13
C TYR A 95 1.96 5.96 -9.04
N ALA A 96 3.30 5.78 -9.03
CA ALA A 96 3.98 5.04 -7.97
C ALA A 96 3.79 5.67 -6.58
N VAL A 97 3.85 7.01 -6.48
CA VAL A 97 3.56 7.72 -5.23
C VAL A 97 2.11 7.48 -4.80
N LEU A 98 1.15 7.60 -5.71
CA LEU A 98 -0.26 7.35 -5.41
C LEU A 98 -0.53 5.91 -4.98
N ALA A 99 0.05 4.94 -5.69
CA ALA A 99 -0.03 3.52 -5.34
C ALA A 99 0.60 3.24 -3.97
N THR A 100 1.69 3.93 -3.63
CA THR A 100 2.37 3.83 -2.33
C THR A 100 1.54 4.46 -1.20
N ILE A 101 0.89 5.59 -1.45
CA ILE A 101 -0.05 6.21 -0.49
C ILE A 101 -1.20 5.25 -0.20
N ILE A 102 -1.81 4.71 -1.25
CA ILE A 102 -2.93 3.75 -1.17
C ILE A 102 -2.47 2.48 -0.44
N ALA A 103 -1.31 1.92 -0.81
CA ALA A 103 -0.78 0.72 -0.17
C ALA A 103 -0.43 0.94 1.29
N GLY A 104 0.17 2.07 1.67
CA GLY A 104 0.42 2.35 3.10
C GLY A 104 -0.88 2.55 3.87
N LEU A 105 -1.83 3.31 3.34
CA LEU A 105 -3.11 3.59 4.02
C LEU A 105 -3.99 2.33 4.19
N PHE A 106 -4.07 1.50 3.15
CA PHE A 106 -4.96 0.34 3.13
C PHE A 106 -4.24 -0.99 3.39
N GLY A 107 -2.93 -1.05 3.26
CA GLY A 107 -2.14 -2.22 3.66
C GLY A 107 -2.23 -2.48 5.17
N THR A 108 -2.38 -1.42 5.98
CA THR A 108 -2.68 -1.56 7.41
C THR A 108 -4.04 -2.18 7.68
N PHE A 109 -4.99 -2.06 6.75
CA PHE A 109 -6.31 -2.68 6.88
C PHE A 109 -6.32 -4.18 6.59
N ALA A 110 -5.26 -4.72 5.97
CA ALA A 110 -5.05 -6.17 5.83
C ALA A 110 -4.23 -6.74 7.01
N SER A 111 -3.24 -6.00 7.52
CA SER A 111 -2.33 -6.46 8.58
C SER A 111 -2.87 -6.27 10.02
N ALA A 112 -3.60 -5.20 10.30
CA ALA A 112 -4.16 -4.94 11.63
C ALA A 112 -5.23 -5.96 12.07
N PRO A 113 -6.16 -6.40 11.20
CA PRO A 113 -7.13 -7.41 11.59
C PRO A 113 -6.48 -8.78 11.82
N SER A 114 -5.50 -9.15 11.00
CA SER A 114 -4.82 -10.44 11.09
C SER A 114 -3.95 -10.57 12.34
N THR A 115 -3.31 -9.47 12.79
CA THR A 115 -2.67 -9.40 14.12
C THR A 115 -3.69 -9.60 15.23
N VAL A 116 -4.83 -8.91 15.19
CA VAL A 116 -5.90 -9.05 16.21
C VAL A 116 -6.41 -10.50 16.27
N LEU A 117 -6.65 -11.13 15.12
CA LEU A 117 -7.03 -12.55 15.07
C LEU A 117 -5.97 -13.44 15.69
N ALA A 118 -4.70 -13.28 15.34
CA ALA A 118 -3.62 -14.11 15.87
C ALA A 118 -3.52 -14.01 17.41
N THR A 119 -3.73 -12.81 17.97
CA THR A 119 -3.66 -12.58 19.42
C THR A 119 -4.92 -12.96 20.17
N GLU A 120 -6.11 -12.83 19.57
CA GLU A 120 -7.39 -13.08 20.24
C GLU A 120 -7.89 -14.52 20.08
N SER A 121 -7.48 -15.23 19.02
CA SER A 121 -7.82 -16.65 18.82
C SER A 121 -6.94 -17.60 19.63
N SER A 122 -5.83 -17.11 20.19
CA SER A 122 -4.86 -17.94 20.92
C SER A 122 -5.16 -17.99 22.42
N PRO A 123 -4.91 -19.14 23.09
CA PRO A 123 -4.93 -19.23 24.55
C PRO A 123 -4.04 -18.17 25.18
N LYS A 124 -4.41 -17.65 26.36
CA LYS A 124 -3.69 -16.54 27.04
C LYS A 124 -2.19 -16.81 27.17
N ASP A 125 -1.83 -18.07 27.42
CA ASP A 125 -0.47 -18.52 27.70
C ASP A 125 0.40 -18.63 26.42
N GLN A 126 -0.24 -18.60 25.25
CA GLN A 126 0.40 -18.76 23.94
C GLN A 126 0.31 -17.52 23.05
N LYS A 127 -0.34 -16.43 23.52
CA LYS A 127 -0.53 -15.20 22.73
C LYS A 127 0.78 -14.63 22.18
N THR A 128 1.84 -14.64 22.99
CA THR A 128 3.16 -14.14 22.58
C THR A 128 3.78 -14.99 21.48
N ILE A 129 3.63 -16.32 21.57
CA ILE A 129 4.14 -17.26 20.56
C ILE A 129 3.36 -17.11 19.26
N ALA A 130 2.03 -17.03 19.33
CA ALA A 130 1.19 -16.83 18.16
C ALA A 130 1.48 -15.50 17.44
N TYR A 131 1.73 -14.43 18.21
CA TYR A 131 2.15 -13.14 17.66
C TYR A 131 3.54 -13.21 17.01
N ALA A 132 4.50 -13.89 17.64
CA ALA A 132 5.84 -14.08 17.07
C ALA A 132 5.81 -14.90 15.76
N VAL A 133 5.02 -15.96 15.72
CA VAL A 133 4.82 -16.77 14.49
C VAL A 133 4.18 -15.93 13.40
N PHE A 134 3.15 -15.13 13.72
CA PHE A 134 2.55 -14.22 12.76
C PHE A 134 3.56 -13.22 12.18
N LEU A 135 4.39 -12.60 13.03
CA LEU A 135 5.45 -11.70 12.57
C LEU A 135 6.47 -12.42 11.68
N SER A 136 6.86 -13.65 12.01
CA SER A 136 7.80 -14.42 11.17
C SER A 136 7.24 -14.75 9.78
N VAL A 137 5.92 -14.98 9.67
CA VAL A 137 5.25 -15.23 8.38
C VAL A 137 5.23 -13.96 7.53
N ILE A 138 4.97 -12.80 8.14
CA ILE A 138 5.04 -11.51 7.44
C ILE A 138 6.47 -11.22 6.96
N ASP A 139 7.46 -11.42 7.83
CA ASP A 139 8.86 -11.14 7.53
C ASP A 139 9.39 -12.03 6.39
N SER A 140 8.99 -13.31 6.40
CA SER A 140 9.29 -14.25 5.31
C SER A 140 8.62 -13.84 3.99
N GLY A 141 7.40 -13.30 4.05
CA GLY A 141 6.69 -12.80 2.87
C GLY A 141 7.29 -11.53 2.29
N ALA A 142 7.76 -10.61 3.14
CA ALA A 142 8.43 -9.38 2.72
C ALA A 142 9.84 -9.63 2.16
N SER A 143 10.50 -10.72 2.59
CA SER A 143 11.82 -11.12 2.08
C SER A 143 11.77 -11.85 0.73
N ALA A 144 10.60 -12.33 0.30
CA ALA A 144 10.40 -13.05 -0.94
C ALA A 144 9.97 -12.16 -2.13
N SER A 145 9.68 -10.88 -1.87
CA SER A 145 9.32 -9.85 -2.87
C SER A 145 10.48 -8.90 -3.14
#